data_AF-A0A146KKW2-F1
#
_entry.id   AF-A0A146KKW2-F1
#
_cell.length_a   1.000
_cell.length_b   1.000
_cell.length_c   1.000
_cell.angle_alpha   90.00
_cell.angle_beta   90.00
_cell.angle_gamma   90.00
#
_symmetry.space_group_name_H-M   'P 1'
#
loop_
_entity.id
_entity.type
_entity.pdbx_description
1 polymer ?
#
loop_
_entity_poly.entity_id
_entity_poly.type
_entity_poly.pdbx_seq_one_letter_code
_entity_poly.pdbx_strand_id
1 'polypeptide(L)'
;ITRFFKECQYSNQNLDYEIQTDLDQIKLWGVNVPTDLVYSIYCKNPESNEPVESVPHELLVFYKYDQMFKIFTISKNEITHEQIAHSVLLNGFQRFFNLKPTMSHLQAHFNTKLSHLKAQSIHELISTMEQINRDHIFTSKFGVLLQKPGQYNEEQILKNCSGSDFYEQFLSTLGDKVNMTLFQHYCGGLDNRGRESPFSVYCSKQNHEIMFHVGTLMRFDQEDDQQVVRKRHIGNDNVVVIFQDGECTFSTEAFKSNMVYAFLVVQNVQSEFDEQNVQYKVSVAFKNFVEDQDFYVQEMFSQGAKMPKKDFSEYIFKLLLKLKEVCWRSGDLKMKLERLKQLKINQFIQSG
;
A
#
# COMPACT_ATOMS: atom_id res chain seq x y z
N ILE A 1 8.51 -2.92 -28.24
CA ILE A 1 9.82 -2.72 -27.57
C ILE A 1 10.11 -3.82 -26.56
N THR A 2 9.21 -4.09 -25.62
CA THR A 2 9.26 -5.24 -24.72
C THR A 2 9.48 -6.57 -25.46
N ARG A 3 8.86 -6.75 -26.64
CA ARG A 3 9.11 -7.90 -27.52
C ARG A 3 10.55 -7.98 -28.02
N PHE A 4 11.14 -6.87 -28.46
CA PHE A 4 12.53 -6.80 -28.91
C PHE A 4 13.49 -7.18 -27.78
N PHE A 5 13.31 -6.63 -26.57
CA PHE A 5 14.16 -6.95 -25.42
C PHE A 5 14.02 -8.41 -24.94
N LYS A 6 12.79 -8.95 -24.92
CA LYS A 6 12.55 -10.37 -24.67
C LYS A 6 13.26 -11.24 -25.70
N GLU A 7 13.14 -10.93 -26.99
CA GLU A 7 13.80 -11.69 -28.07
C GLU A 7 15.34 -11.57 -28.05
N CYS A 8 15.89 -10.45 -27.56
CA CYS A 8 17.34 -10.30 -27.34
C CYS A 8 17.85 -11.29 -26.26
N GLN A 9 17.12 -11.43 -25.14
CA GLN A 9 17.50 -12.29 -24.01
C GLN A 9 17.53 -13.79 -24.37
N TYR A 10 16.68 -14.25 -25.28
CA TYR A 10 16.63 -15.66 -25.69
C TYR A 10 17.82 -16.13 -26.54
N SER A 11 18.72 -15.24 -26.96
CA SER A 11 19.60 -15.49 -28.10
C SER A 11 21.10 -15.60 -27.76
N ASN A 12 21.42 -15.79 -26.48
CA ASN A 12 22.78 -15.91 -25.95
C ASN A 12 23.47 -17.23 -26.37
N GLN A 13 24.06 -17.24 -27.56
CA GLN A 13 25.15 -18.14 -27.90
C GLN A 13 26.28 -17.34 -28.54
N ASN A 14 27.34 -17.17 -27.73
CA ASN A 14 28.70 -16.76 -28.06
C ASN A 14 28.90 -15.38 -28.71
N LEU A 15 29.71 -14.53 -28.06
CA LEU A 15 30.79 -13.72 -28.67
C LEU A 15 31.38 -12.75 -27.61
N ASP A 16 32.70 -12.85 -27.39
CA ASP A 16 33.53 -12.01 -26.52
C ASP A 16 33.95 -10.70 -27.21
N TYR A 17 33.87 -9.54 -26.54
CA TYR A 17 34.73 -8.36 -26.79
C TYR A 17 34.79 -7.41 -25.57
N GLU A 18 35.99 -6.91 -25.25
CA GLU A 18 36.32 -5.89 -24.23
C GLU A 18 36.14 -4.45 -24.74
N ILE A 19 35.67 -3.53 -23.88
CA ILE A 19 35.75 -2.08 -24.11
C ILE A 19 36.04 -1.36 -22.77
N GLN A 20 37.15 -0.62 -22.70
CA GLN A 20 37.50 0.33 -21.63
C GLN A 20 36.73 1.66 -21.77
N THR A 21 36.33 2.26 -20.65
CA THR A 21 36.06 3.71 -20.55
C THR A 21 36.33 4.23 -19.14
N ASP A 22 37.20 5.24 -19.05
CA ASP A 22 37.30 6.18 -17.91
C ASP A 22 36.02 7.03 -17.82
N LEU A 23 35.58 7.38 -16.59
CA LEU A 23 34.86 8.62 -16.22
C LEU A 23 34.48 8.64 -14.72
N ASP A 24 34.58 9.83 -14.12
CA ASP A 24 34.44 10.15 -12.69
C ASP A 24 33.02 9.94 -12.11
N GLN A 25 32.94 9.77 -10.78
CA GLN A 25 31.95 8.95 -10.09
C GLN A 25 30.96 9.75 -9.19
N ILE A 26 29.67 9.39 -9.18
CA ILE A 26 28.71 9.68 -8.09
C ILE A 26 28.18 8.36 -7.50
N LYS A 27 28.07 8.25 -6.17
CA LYS A 27 27.64 7.02 -5.49
C LYS A 27 26.11 6.88 -5.42
N LEU A 28 25.58 5.78 -5.97
CA LEU A 28 24.20 5.30 -5.76
C LEU A 28 24.27 3.87 -5.20
N TRP A 29 23.64 3.63 -4.05
CA TRP A 29 23.57 2.31 -3.40
C TRP A 29 24.96 1.66 -3.15
N GLY A 30 25.96 2.48 -2.81
CA GLY A 30 27.32 2.01 -2.52
C GLY A 30 28.18 1.75 -3.76
N VAL A 31 27.67 2.00 -4.98
CA VAL A 31 28.40 1.79 -6.23
C VAL A 31 28.53 3.10 -7.01
N ASN A 32 29.69 3.28 -7.64
CA ASN A 32 30.06 4.46 -8.40
C ASN A 32 29.40 4.48 -9.78
N VAL A 33 28.75 5.59 -10.12
CA VAL A 33 27.95 5.78 -11.33
C VAL A 33 28.47 6.99 -12.11
N PRO A 34 28.81 6.87 -13.40
CA PRO A 34 29.14 8.02 -14.25
C PRO A 34 27.88 8.88 -14.53
N THR A 35 28.05 10.19 -14.54
CA THR A 35 26.96 11.19 -14.52
C THR A 35 26.10 11.30 -15.78
N ASP A 36 26.49 10.72 -16.91
CA ASP A 36 26.14 11.39 -18.17
C ASP A 36 25.10 10.72 -19.07
N LEU A 37 24.60 9.52 -18.80
CA LEU A 37 23.79 8.82 -19.82
C LEU A 37 22.58 8.09 -19.26
N VAL A 38 21.53 8.87 -18.99
CA VAL A 38 20.17 8.36 -18.91
C VAL A 38 19.43 8.73 -20.19
N TYR A 39 19.12 7.72 -21.00
CA TYR A 39 18.28 7.90 -22.17
C TYR A 39 16.84 7.60 -21.81
N SER A 40 15.94 8.53 -22.09
CA SER A 40 14.50 8.31 -22.07
C SER A 40 13.96 8.19 -23.47
N ILE A 41 13.30 7.06 -23.75
CA ILE A 41 12.57 6.87 -24.99
C ILE A 41 11.10 6.91 -24.63
N TYR A 42 10.43 7.99 -25.05
CA TYR A 42 8.98 8.02 -25.05
C TYR A 42 8.46 7.06 -26.10
N CYS A 43 7.47 6.25 -25.76
CA CYS A 43 6.86 5.32 -26.70
C CYS A 43 5.37 5.68 -26.84
N LYS A 44 4.98 6.10 -28.04
CA LYS A 44 3.56 6.30 -28.37
C LYS A 44 2.98 4.98 -28.86
N ASN A 45 1.74 4.67 -28.47
CA ASN A 45 1.01 3.55 -29.04
C ASN A 45 0.65 3.89 -30.50
N PRO A 46 1.13 3.15 -31.50
CA PRO A 46 0.82 3.44 -32.90
C PRO A 46 -0.68 3.32 -33.24
N GLU A 47 -1.49 2.67 -32.38
CA GLU A 47 -2.93 2.50 -32.58
C GLU A 47 -3.79 3.57 -31.89
N SER A 48 -3.20 4.51 -31.12
CA SER A 48 -3.96 5.55 -30.42
C SER A 48 -4.14 6.83 -31.26
N ASN A 49 -5.39 7.22 -31.51
CA ASN A 49 -5.77 8.50 -32.15
C ASN A 49 -5.65 9.73 -31.22
N GLU A 50 -5.01 9.60 -30.05
CA GLU A 50 -4.90 10.71 -29.09
C GLU A 50 -3.90 11.81 -29.57
N PRO A 51 -4.21 13.10 -29.31
CA PRO A 51 -3.40 14.23 -29.74
C PRO A 51 -1.96 14.18 -29.18
N VAL A 52 -1.03 14.86 -29.85
CA VAL A 52 0.43 14.84 -29.57
C VAL A 52 0.79 15.29 -28.14
N GLU A 53 -0.11 16.01 -27.47
CA GLU A 53 0.03 16.47 -26.08
C GLU A 53 -0.43 15.43 -25.01
N SER A 54 -0.80 14.22 -25.43
CA SER A 54 -1.18 13.14 -24.51
C SER A 54 0.04 12.44 -23.89
N VAL A 55 -0.06 12.15 -22.59
CA VAL A 55 0.98 11.50 -21.77
C VAL A 55 1.49 10.22 -22.46
N PRO A 56 2.82 10.03 -22.61
CA PRO A 56 3.40 8.85 -23.24
C PRO A 56 2.88 7.56 -22.59
N HIS A 57 2.57 6.55 -23.41
CA HIS A 57 2.02 5.28 -22.93
C HIS A 57 3.04 4.47 -22.12
N GLU A 58 4.31 4.55 -22.53
CA GLU A 58 5.46 3.96 -21.83
C GLU A 58 6.68 4.89 -21.98
N LEU A 59 7.37 5.16 -20.88
CA LEU A 59 8.65 5.84 -20.80
C LEU A 59 9.72 4.80 -20.47
N LEU A 60 10.62 4.55 -21.41
CA LEU A 60 11.74 3.64 -21.19
C LEU A 60 12.96 4.43 -20.74
N VAL A 61 13.46 4.14 -19.54
CA VAL A 61 14.67 4.74 -18.99
C VAL A 61 15.79 3.73 -19.04
N PHE A 62 16.87 4.08 -19.73
CA PHE A 62 18.08 3.27 -19.83
C PHE A 62 19.14 3.77 -18.86
N TYR A 63 19.70 2.84 -18.10
CA TYR A 63 20.79 3.07 -17.18
C TYR A 63 21.94 2.11 -17.48
N LYS A 64 23.11 2.64 -17.84
CA LYS A 64 24.31 1.82 -18.04
C LYS A 64 24.98 1.56 -16.69
N TYR A 65 25.21 0.28 -16.38
CA TYR A 65 25.89 -0.21 -15.20
C TYR A 65 26.93 -1.24 -15.64
N ASP A 66 28.21 -0.85 -15.67
CA ASP A 66 29.30 -1.71 -16.14
C ASP A 66 29.01 -2.31 -17.54
N GLN A 67 28.99 -3.65 -17.69
CA GLN A 67 28.61 -4.35 -18.92
C GLN A 67 27.10 -4.64 -19.02
N MET A 68 26.26 -4.02 -18.20
CA MET A 68 24.81 -4.22 -18.18
C MET A 68 24.06 -2.91 -18.44
N PHE A 69 22.88 -3.01 -19.04
CA PHE A 69 21.85 -1.99 -19.02
C PHE A 69 20.74 -2.40 -18.07
N LYS A 70 20.36 -1.51 -17.16
CA LYS A 70 19.09 -1.61 -16.46
C LYS A 70 18.08 -0.74 -17.20
N ILE A 71 16.96 -1.33 -17.57
CA ILE A 71 15.90 -0.67 -18.34
C ILE A 71 14.69 -0.57 -17.43
N PHE A 72 14.20 0.62 -17.17
CA PHE A 72 12.93 0.82 -16.49
C PHE A 72 11.86 1.14 -17.52
N THR A 73 10.74 0.44 -17.47
CA THR A 73 9.55 0.78 -18.25
C THR A 73 8.55 1.42 -17.32
N ILE A 74 8.34 2.72 -17.49
CA ILE A 74 7.38 3.51 -16.73
C ILE A 74 6.14 3.65 -17.60
N SER A 75 5.11 2.84 -17.35
CA SER A 75 3.82 2.95 -18.03
C SER A 75 2.84 3.79 -17.20
N LYS A 76 1.63 4.03 -17.73
CA LYS A 76 0.53 4.66 -16.98
C LYS A 76 0.18 3.89 -15.69
N ASN A 77 0.47 2.60 -15.60
CA ASN A 77 -0.04 1.73 -14.52
C ASN A 77 1.06 1.10 -13.66
N GLU A 78 2.27 0.98 -14.18
CA GLU A 78 3.35 0.26 -13.51
C GLU A 78 4.73 0.79 -13.88
N ILE A 79 5.68 0.60 -12.97
CA ILE A 79 7.10 0.71 -13.27
C ILE A 79 7.66 -0.70 -13.21
N THR A 80 8.08 -1.23 -14.36
CA THR A 80 8.81 -2.49 -14.43
C THR A 80 10.28 -2.21 -14.68
N HIS A 81 11.14 -3.18 -14.39
CA HIS A 81 12.54 -3.07 -14.73
C HIS A 81 13.11 -4.41 -15.18
N GLU A 82 14.06 -4.33 -16.11
CA GLU A 82 14.81 -5.47 -16.62
C GLU A 82 16.30 -5.14 -16.62
N GLN A 83 17.13 -6.18 -16.59
CA GLN A 83 18.58 -6.06 -16.73
C GLN A 83 19.02 -6.85 -17.96
N ILE A 84 19.84 -6.24 -18.82
CA ILE A 84 20.28 -6.82 -20.09
C ILE A 84 21.75 -6.51 -20.28
N ALA A 85 22.56 -7.52 -20.59
CA ALA A 85 23.97 -7.30 -20.90
C ALA A 85 24.14 -6.41 -22.14
N HIS A 86 25.15 -5.53 -22.10
CA HIS A 86 25.53 -4.64 -23.19
C HIS A 86 25.77 -5.43 -24.48
N SER A 87 26.47 -6.56 -24.40
CA SER A 87 26.70 -7.48 -25.53
C SER A 87 25.39 -8.03 -26.11
N VAL A 88 24.45 -8.46 -25.25
CA VAL A 88 23.13 -8.97 -25.65
C VAL A 88 22.33 -7.90 -26.38
N LEU A 89 22.34 -6.67 -25.85
CA LEU A 89 21.62 -5.56 -26.45
C LEU A 89 22.20 -5.17 -27.82
N LEU A 90 23.53 -5.05 -27.91
CA LEU A 90 24.24 -4.76 -29.15
C LEU A 90 23.98 -5.83 -30.22
N ASN A 91 24.06 -7.11 -29.83
CA ASN A 91 23.80 -8.24 -30.72
C ASN A 91 22.35 -8.26 -31.21
N GLY A 92 21.40 -7.93 -30.33
CA GLY A 92 19.99 -7.75 -30.69
C GLY A 92 19.79 -6.66 -31.73
N PHE A 93 20.36 -5.48 -31.52
CA PHE A 93 20.28 -4.38 -32.49
C PHE A 93 20.89 -4.73 -33.84
N GLN A 94 22.07 -5.36 -33.84
CA GLN A 94 22.73 -5.79 -35.06
C GLN A 94 21.94 -6.87 -35.80
N ARG A 95 21.30 -7.81 -35.10
CA ARG A 95 20.47 -8.86 -35.70
C ARG A 95 19.16 -8.33 -36.28
N PHE A 96 18.43 -7.50 -35.54
CA PHE A 96 17.10 -7.03 -35.97
C PHE A 96 17.16 -5.91 -37.00
N PHE A 97 18.20 -5.07 -36.94
CA PHE A 97 18.27 -3.87 -37.78
C PHE A 97 19.44 -3.87 -38.76
N ASN A 98 20.32 -4.88 -38.72
CA ASN A 98 21.54 -4.97 -39.54
C ASN A 98 22.42 -3.71 -39.47
N LEU A 99 22.39 -3.02 -38.32
CA LEU A 99 23.06 -1.74 -38.07
C LEU A 99 23.87 -1.85 -36.78
N LYS A 100 25.02 -1.17 -36.72
CA LYS A 100 25.66 -0.88 -35.42
C LYS A 100 24.77 0.15 -34.70
N PRO A 101 24.27 -0.14 -33.49
CA PRO A 101 23.37 0.79 -32.81
C PRO A 101 24.11 2.09 -32.53
N THR A 102 23.64 3.17 -33.13
CA THR A 102 24.02 4.54 -32.76
C THR A 102 22.78 5.19 -32.16
N MET A 103 22.97 6.25 -31.37
CA MET A 103 21.84 7.01 -30.83
C MET A 103 20.91 7.55 -31.92
N SER A 104 21.45 7.84 -33.09
CA SER A 104 20.70 8.26 -34.27
C SER A 104 19.75 7.17 -34.77
N HIS A 105 20.16 5.90 -34.72
CA HIS A 105 19.30 4.76 -35.09
C HIS A 105 18.16 4.55 -34.09
N LEU A 106 18.42 4.71 -32.79
CA LEU A 106 17.40 4.64 -31.75
C LEU A 106 16.36 5.76 -31.91
N GLN A 107 16.81 7.00 -32.15
CA GLN A 107 15.94 8.16 -32.40
C GLN A 107 15.06 7.97 -33.63
N ALA A 108 15.64 7.52 -34.74
CA ALA A 108 14.92 7.28 -35.97
C ALA A 108 13.90 6.14 -35.86
N HIS A 109 14.26 5.06 -35.15
CA HIS A 109 13.41 3.88 -35.02
C HIS A 109 12.21 4.10 -34.11
N PHE A 110 12.38 4.80 -32.99
CA PHE A 110 11.28 5.04 -32.06
C PHE A 110 10.38 6.22 -32.45
N ASN A 111 10.74 6.96 -33.51
CA ASN A 111 10.02 8.15 -33.99
C ASN A 111 9.68 9.13 -32.85
N THR A 112 10.56 9.21 -31.84
CA THR A 112 10.32 9.97 -30.62
C THR A 112 11.48 10.88 -30.29
N LYS A 113 11.13 12.05 -29.75
CA LYS A 113 12.09 13.06 -29.32
C LYS A 113 12.76 12.53 -28.05
N LEU A 114 14.03 12.13 -28.17
CA LEU A 114 14.85 11.78 -27.01
C LEU A 114 15.06 13.06 -26.19
N SER A 115 14.38 13.17 -25.05
CA SER A 115 14.68 14.19 -24.06
C SER A 115 15.80 13.68 -23.15
N HIS A 116 16.70 14.57 -22.76
CA HIS A 116 17.66 14.28 -21.69
C HIS A 116 16.93 14.47 -20.36
N LEU A 117 16.57 13.37 -19.69
CA LEU A 117 16.10 13.43 -18.31
C LEU A 117 17.30 13.43 -17.37
N LYS A 118 17.21 14.22 -16.30
CA LYS A 118 18.21 14.19 -15.23
C LYS A 118 18.07 12.86 -14.47
N ALA A 119 19.16 12.12 -14.33
CA ALA A 119 19.20 10.84 -13.60
C ALA A 119 18.61 10.95 -12.18
N GLN A 120 18.84 12.08 -11.51
CA GLN A 120 18.34 12.37 -10.18
C GLN A 120 16.80 12.37 -10.11
N SER A 121 16.12 12.97 -11.08
CA SER A 121 14.65 13.05 -11.10
C SER A 121 14.01 11.66 -11.23
N ILE A 122 14.67 10.73 -11.93
CA ILE A 122 14.19 9.36 -12.07
C ILE A 122 14.39 8.57 -10.78
N HIS A 123 15.53 8.77 -10.11
CA HIS A 123 15.76 8.17 -8.79
C HIS A 123 14.67 8.57 -7.80
N GLU A 124 14.34 9.87 -7.75
CA GLU A 124 13.26 10.39 -6.90
C GLU A 124 11.90 9.75 -7.22
N LEU A 125 11.55 9.59 -8.51
CA LEU A 125 10.31 8.93 -8.92
C LEU A 125 10.27 7.47 -8.46
N ILE A 126 11.34 6.69 -8.71
CA ILE A 126 11.40 5.28 -8.34
C ILE A 126 11.30 5.13 -6.83
N SER A 127 12.09 5.89 -6.07
CA SER A 127 12.05 5.86 -4.60
C SER A 127 10.67 6.23 -4.06
N THR A 128 10.00 7.20 -4.67
CA THR A 128 8.62 7.55 -4.33
C THR A 128 7.65 6.39 -4.57
N MET A 129 7.77 5.69 -5.70
CA MET A 129 6.89 4.56 -6.04
C MET A 129 7.11 3.35 -5.14
N GLU A 130 8.37 3.02 -4.86
CA GLU A 130 8.71 1.99 -3.89
C GLU A 130 8.16 2.33 -2.51
N GLN A 131 8.27 3.60 -2.09
CA GLN A 131 7.71 4.04 -0.82
C GLN A 131 6.19 3.87 -0.78
N ILE A 132 5.47 4.31 -1.82
CA ILE A 132 4.01 4.12 -1.94
C ILE A 132 3.64 2.63 -1.83
N ASN A 133 4.38 1.75 -2.50
CA ASN A 133 4.14 0.30 -2.43
C ASN A 133 4.43 -0.27 -1.04
N ARG A 134 5.57 0.13 -0.43
CA ARG A 134 5.94 -0.29 0.92
C ARG A 134 4.89 0.15 1.93
N ASP A 135 4.48 1.41 1.89
CA ASP A 135 3.45 1.95 2.78
C ASP A 135 2.14 1.19 2.61
N HIS A 136 1.73 0.94 1.38
CA HIS A 136 0.52 0.17 1.09
C HIS A 136 0.56 -1.26 1.67
N ILE A 137 1.70 -1.95 1.58
CA ILE A 137 1.86 -3.34 2.04
C ILE A 137 2.01 -3.38 3.55
N PHE A 138 3.00 -2.66 4.09
CA PHE A 138 3.49 -2.82 5.46
C PHE A 138 2.81 -1.91 6.47
N THR A 139 2.15 -0.83 6.05
CA THR A 139 1.42 0.03 7.01
C THR A 139 -0.08 -0.21 6.90
N SER A 140 -0.76 -0.28 8.05
CA SER A 140 -2.22 -0.46 8.11
C SER A 140 -2.82 0.37 9.22
N LYS A 141 -4.07 0.78 9.03
CA LYS A 141 -4.83 1.49 10.05
C LYS A 141 -6.24 0.93 10.14
N PHE A 142 -6.73 0.83 11.36
CA PHE A 142 -8.02 0.23 11.66
C PHE A 142 -8.74 1.03 12.73
N GLY A 143 -10.03 1.24 12.54
CA GLY A 143 -10.88 1.85 13.55
C GLY A 143 -11.18 0.85 14.67
N VAL A 144 -11.30 1.31 15.91
CA VAL A 144 -11.79 0.50 17.03
C VAL A 144 -12.88 1.27 17.76
N LEU A 145 -14.08 0.72 17.76
CA LEU A 145 -15.24 1.27 18.44
C LEU A 145 -15.71 0.33 19.56
N LEU A 146 -16.15 0.93 20.65
CA LEU A 146 -16.80 0.24 21.76
C LEU A 146 -18.32 0.33 21.56
N GLN A 147 -19.02 -0.80 21.63
CA GLN A 147 -20.49 -0.86 21.65
C GLN A 147 -20.95 -1.41 23.00
N LYS A 148 -21.84 -0.67 23.67
CA LYS A 148 -22.48 -1.06 24.93
C LYS A 148 -23.95 -1.48 24.71
N PRO A 149 -24.58 -2.22 25.64
CA PRO A 149 -25.97 -2.62 25.53
C PRO A 149 -26.89 -1.41 25.33
N GLY A 150 -27.89 -1.57 24.45
CA GLY A 150 -28.83 -0.51 24.10
C GLY A 150 -28.31 0.54 23.11
N GLN A 151 -27.08 0.40 22.60
CA GLN A 151 -26.53 1.28 21.56
C GLN A 151 -26.73 0.68 20.17
N TYR A 152 -27.39 1.44 19.28
CA TYR A 152 -27.77 0.98 17.94
C TYR A 152 -27.41 1.96 16.83
N ASN A 153 -26.91 3.15 17.18
CA ASN A 153 -26.55 4.18 16.21
C ASN A 153 -25.14 4.74 16.44
N GLU A 154 -24.65 5.40 15.40
CA GLU A 154 -23.29 5.92 15.29
C GLU A 154 -22.96 6.90 16.43
N GLU A 155 -23.90 7.79 16.73
CA GLU A 155 -23.75 8.84 17.74
C GLU A 155 -23.50 8.24 19.13
N GLN A 156 -24.34 7.26 19.52
CA GLN A 156 -24.22 6.56 20.79
C GLN A 156 -22.87 5.84 20.93
N ILE A 157 -22.44 5.17 19.86
CA ILE A 157 -21.18 4.40 19.83
C ILE A 157 -19.97 5.35 19.89
N LEU A 158 -19.99 6.43 19.11
CA LEU A 158 -18.89 7.40 19.05
C LEU A 158 -18.73 8.21 20.34
N LYS A 159 -19.78 8.38 21.16
CA LYS A 159 -19.72 9.11 22.43
C LYS A 159 -19.08 8.30 23.58
N ASN A 160 -18.80 7.02 23.40
CA ASN A 160 -18.18 6.19 24.44
C ASN A 160 -16.75 6.69 24.77
N CYS A 161 -16.48 6.95 26.06
CA CYS A 161 -15.18 7.45 26.53
C CYS A 161 -14.36 6.41 27.33
N SER A 162 -15.00 5.34 27.79
CA SER A 162 -14.37 4.25 28.53
C SER A 162 -15.19 2.97 28.37
N GLY A 163 -14.51 1.82 28.46
CA GLY A 163 -15.12 0.49 28.49
C GLY A 163 -14.82 -0.26 29.77
N SER A 164 -15.23 -1.52 29.82
CA SER A 164 -14.92 -2.43 30.92
C SER A 164 -13.46 -2.87 30.95
N ASP A 165 -13.07 -3.58 32.01
CA ASP A 165 -11.77 -4.23 32.10
C ASP A 165 -11.55 -5.25 30.97
N PHE A 166 -12.62 -5.86 30.45
CA PHE A 166 -12.53 -6.76 29.30
C PHE A 166 -12.19 -6.01 28.01
N TYR A 167 -12.69 -4.78 27.86
CA TYR A 167 -12.33 -3.91 26.74
C TYR A 167 -10.86 -3.48 26.81
N GLU A 168 -10.37 -3.04 27.97
CA GLU A 168 -8.96 -2.67 28.14
C GLU A 168 -8.04 -3.88 27.92
N GLN A 169 -8.42 -5.06 28.42
CA GLN A 169 -7.71 -6.30 28.13
C GLN A 169 -7.70 -6.61 26.63
N PHE A 170 -8.82 -6.42 25.94
CA PHE A 170 -8.87 -6.60 24.49
C PHE A 170 -7.94 -5.62 23.76
N LEU A 171 -7.92 -4.34 24.13
CA LEU A 171 -6.98 -3.37 23.54
C LEU A 171 -5.52 -3.82 23.70
N SER A 172 -5.16 -4.38 24.85
CA SER A 172 -3.81 -4.93 25.08
C SER A 172 -3.47 -6.14 24.20
N THR A 173 -4.49 -6.85 23.67
CA THR A 173 -4.24 -7.95 22.71
C THR A 173 -3.98 -7.45 21.28
N LEU A 174 -4.46 -6.24 20.94
CA LEU A 174 -4.26 -5.63 19.63
C LEU A 174 -2.84 -5.08 19.48
N GLY A 175 -2.29 -4.49 20.54
CA GLY A 175 -0.95 -3.93 20.56
C GLY A 175 -0.66 -3.13 21.83
N ASP A 176 0.41 -2.35 21.78
CA ASP A 176 0.88 -1.53 22.90
C ASP A 176 0.16 -0.18 22.91
N LYS A 177 -0.23 0.28 24.11
CA LYS A 177 -0.74 1.63 24.30
C LYS A 177 0.42 2.63 24.23
N VAL A 178 0.40 3.51 23.23
CA VAL A 178 1.48 4.46 22.95
C VAL A 178 1.02 5.90 23.21
N ASN A 179 1.95 6.75 23.65
CA ASN A 179 1.75 8.20 23.72
C ASN A 179 2.00 8.80 22.33
N MET A 180 1.05 9.59 21.84
CA MET A 180 1.15 10.19 20.50
C MET A 180 2.10 11.39 20.44
N THR A 181 2.42 12.00 21.58
CA THR A 181 3.35 13.14 21.66
C THR A 181 4.75 12.68 21.26
N LEU A 182 5.28 13.25 20.17
CA LEU A 182 6.59 12.88 19.60
C LEU A 182 6.69 11.41 19.16
N PHE A 183 5.57 10.76 18.88
CA PHE A 183 5.58 9.40 18.32
C PHE A 183 6.25 9.40 16.94
N GLN A 184 7.22 8.51 16.74
CA GLN A 184 8.10 8.50 15.55
C GLN A 184 7.75 7.41 14.53
N HIS A 185 6.84 6.51 14.88
CA HIS A 185 6.41 5.40 14.02
C HIS A 185 5.18 5.79 13.18
N TYR A 186 4.68 4.86 12.38
CA TYR A 186 3.50 5.07 11.55
C TYR A 186 2.29 5.54 12.39
N CYS A 187 1.83 6.78 12.14
CA CYS A 187 0.77 7.43 12.92
C CYS A 187 -0.65 7.24 12.37
N GLY A 188 -0.86 6.55 11.24
CA GLY A 188 -2.20 6.33 10.67
C GLY A 188 -2.95 7.58 10.17
N GLY A 189 -2.34 8.76 10.27
CA GLY A 189 -2.98 10.06 10.04
C GLY A 189 -3.36 10.82 11.30
N LEU A 190 -3.17 10.23 12.49
CA LEU A 190 -3.25 10.94 13.77
C LEU A 190 -2.11 11.96 13.92
N ASP A 191 -2.37 13.04 14.64
CA ASP A 191 -1.34 14.02 14.93
C ASP A 191 -0.34 13.52 16.00
N ASN A 192 0.94 13.81 15.81
CA ASN A 192 2.01 13.46 16.74
C ASN A 192 2.20 14.48 17.89
N ARG A 193 1.21 15.35 18.10
CA ARG A 193 1.17 16.34 19.20
C ARG A 193 0.12 15.97 20.25
N GLY A 194 -0.58 14.85 20.07
CA GLY A 194 -1.61 14.36 20.97
C GLY A 194 -2.86 15.23 21.07
N ARG A 195 -3.14 16.10 20.08
CA ARG A 195 -4.28 17.04 20.13
C ARG A 195 -5.61 16.34 19.89
N GLU A 196 -5.62 15.38 18.99
CA GLU A 196 -6.80 14.62 18.57
C GLU A 196 -6.90 13.29 19.32
N SER A 197 -5.76 12.68 19.63
CA SER A 197 -5.66 11.45 20.42
C SER A 197 -4.37 11.49 21.25
N PRO A 198 -4.42 11.74 22.57
CA PRO A 198 -3.21 11.74 23.40
C PRO A 198 -2.53 10.38 23.46
N PHE A 199 -3.33 9.32 23.41
CA PHE A 199 -2.87 7.93 23.35
C PHE A 199 -3.49 7.22 22.17
N SER A 200 -2.87 6.12 21.76
CA SER A 200 -3.41 5.20 20.77
C SER A 200 -2.95 3.77 21.08
N VAL A 201 -3.41 2.80 20.30
CA VAL A 201 -2.86 1.44 20.31
C VAL A 201 -2.08 1.22 19.03
N TYR A 202 -0.86 0.71 19.15
CA TYR A 202 0.05 0.48 18.04
C TYR A 202 0.62 -0.94 18.11
N CYS A 203 0.79 -1.56 16.95
CA CYS A 203 1.33 -2.91 16.84
C CYS A 203 2.38 -2.97 15.74
N SER A 204 3.56 -3.51 16.05
CA SER A 204 4.61 -3.79 15.07
C SER A 204 4.93 -5.28 15.10
N LYS A 205 4.55 -6.00 14.03
CA LYS A 205 4.77 -7.45 13.90
C LYS A 205 5.15 -7.79 12.47
N GLN A 206 6.18 -8.61 12.27
CA GLN A 206 6.62 -9.07 10.94
C GLN A 206 6.81 -7.89 9.95
N ASN A 207 7.43 -6.79 10.41
CA ASN A 207 7.61 -5.54 9.67
C ASN A 207 6.31 -4.82 9.24
N HIS A 208 5.14 -5.29 9.69
CA HIS A 208 3.90 -4.54 9.54
C HIS A 208 3.70 -3.62 10.71
N GLU A 209 3.46 -2.34 10.42
CA GLU A 209 3.06 -1.34 11.39
C GLU A 209 1.56 -1.12 11.31
N ILE A 210 0.87 -1.27 12.45
CA ILE A 210 -0.57 -1.08 12.55
C ILE A 210 -0.86 0.00 13.57
N MET A 211 -1.58 1.04 13.14
CA MET A 211 -2.12 2.06 14.01
C MET A 211 -3.63 1.83 14.20
N PHE A 212 -4.08 1.76 15.44
CA PHE A 212 -5.50 1.61 15.75
C PHE A 212 -6.12 2.95 16.14
N HIS A 213 -7.11 3.43 15.40
CA HIS A 213 -7.89 4.61 15.79
C HIS A 213 -8.92 4.20 16.85
N VAL A 214 -8.52 4.22 18.11
CA VAL A 214 -9.36 3.78 19.22
C VAL A 214 -10.27 4.92 19.69
N GLY A 215 -11.57 4.82 19.40
CA GLY A 215 -12.53 5.91 19.65
C GLY A 215 -12.53 6.41 21.10
N THR A 216 -12.38 5.53 22.08
CA THR A 216 -12.34 5.88 23.51
C THR A 216 -11.05 6.61 23.93
N LEU A 217 -9.94 6.44 23.20
CA LEU A 217 -8.66 7.12 23.46
C LEU A 217 -8.52 8.44 22.70
N MET A 218 -9.37 8.65 21.69
CA MET A 218 -9.48 9.91 20.99
C MET A 218 -10.21 10.95 21.83
N ARG A 219 -9.92 12.23 21.58
CA ARG A 219 -10.58 13.35 22.27
C ARG A 219 -12.10 13.24 22.13
N PHE A 220 -12.78 13.45 23.25
CA PHE A 220 -14.23 13.59 23.31
C PHE A 220 -14.57 15.08 23.31
N ASP A 221 -15.65 15.43 22.62
CA ASP A 221 -16.19 16.79 22.63
C ASP A 221 -17.68 16.76 22.99
N GLN A 222 -18.06 17.31 24.15
CA GLN A 222 -19.44 17.26 24.63
C GLN A 222 -20.40 18.09 23.77
N GLU A 223 -19.90 19.09 23.04
CA GLU A 223 -20.71 20.00 22.23
C GLU A 223 -20.87 19.49 20.79
N ASP A 224 -20.13 18.45 20.40
CA ASP A 224 -20.16 17.85 19.08
C ASP A 224 -20.86 16.49 19.12
N ASP A 225 -22.17 16.48 18.90
CA ASP A 225 -22.95 15.24 18.87
C ASP A 225 -22.40 14.23 17.85
N GLN A 226 -21.85 14.70 16.73
CA GLN A 226 -21.33 13.83 15.66
C GLN A 226 -19.92 13.30 15.95
N GLN A 227 -19.23 13.83 16.96
CA GLN A 227 -17.85 13.52 17.29
C GLN A 227 -16.95 13.53 16.04
N VAL A 228 -16.97 14.62 15.29
CA VAL A 228 -16.36 14.79 13.96
C VAL A 228 -14.89 14.36 13.96
N VAL A 229 -14.12 14.66 15.01
CA VAL A 229 -12.71 14.25 15.11
C VAL A 229 -12.56 12.73 15.09
N ARG A 230 -13.38 12.02 15.88
CA ARG A 230 -13.40 10.55 15.94
C ARG A 230 -13.87 9.97 14.61
N LYS A 231 -14.99 10.50 14.10
CA LYS A 231 -15.60 10.06 12.83
C LYS A 231 -14.70 10.30 11.63
N ARG A 232 -13.94 11.40 11.58
CA ARG A 232 -13.01 11.70 10.49
C ARG A 232 -11.90 10.67 10.36
N HIS A 233 -11.42 10.11 11.47
CA HIS A 233 -10.38 9.08 11.43
C HIS A 233 -10.99 7.69 11.22
N ILE A 234 -11.86 7.26 12.14
CA ILE A 234 -12.47 5.92 12.13
C ILE A 234 -13.36 5.72 10.90
N GLY A 235 -14.11 6.75 10.53
CA GLY A 235 -14.93 6.74 9.33
C GLY A 235 -14.14 6.72 8.03
N ASN A 236 -12.83 6.96 8.04
CA ASN A 236 -11.99 6.81 6.85
C ASN A 236 -11.18 5.51 6.84
N ASP A 237 -11.35 4.65 7.85
CA ASP A 237 -10.73 3.34 7.87
C ASP A 237 -11.56 2.33 7.09
N ASN A 238 -10.91 1.43 6.34
CA ASN A 238 -11.64 0.46 5.51
C ASN A 238 -12.21 -0.71 6.30
N VAL A 239 -11.57 -1.03 7.43
CA VAL A 239 -12.01 -2.06 8.37
C VAL A 239 -12.10 -1.44 9.75
N VAL A 240 -13.23 -1.65 10.41
CA VAL A 240 -13.49 -1.15 11.76
C VAL A 240 -13.78 -2.33 12.69
N VAL A 241 -13.08 -2.39 13.81
CA VAL A 241 -13.32 -3.35 14.87
C VAL A 241 -14.41 -2.82 15.80
N ILE A 242 -15.42 -3.63 16.06
CA ILE A 242 -16.47 -3.35 17.05
C ILE A 242 -16.24 -4.28 18.23
N PHE A 243 -15.84 -3.74 19.38
CA PHE A 243 -15.83 -4.49 20.63
C PHE A 243 -17.18 -4.35 21.32
N GLN A 244 -17.85 -5.48 21.57
CA GLN A 244 -19.13 -5.53 22.27
C GLN A 244 -18.90 -5.79 23.77
N ASP A 245 -19.27 -4.80 24.58
CA ASP A 245 -19.08 -4.80 26.02
C ASP A 245 -20.37 -5.26 26.73
N GLY A 246 -20.64 -6.56 26.60
CA GLY A 246 -21.88 -7.20 27.03
C GLY A 246 -22.66 -7.79 25.86
N GLU A 247 -23.93 -8.10 26.09
CA GLU A 247 -24.82 -8.63 25.05
C GLU A 247 -25.33 -7.50 24.15
N CYS A 248 -24.79 -7.44 22.93
CA CYS A 248 -25.14 -6.44 21.94
C CYS A 248 -25.44 -7.09 20.59
N THR A 249 -26.36 -6.50 19.83
CA THR A 249 -26.56 -6.83 18.42
C THR A 249 -25.94 -5.72 17.58
N PHE A 250 -25.07 -6.07 16.64
CA PHE A 250 -24.46 -5.11 15.72
C PHE A 250 -25.13 -5.18 14.35
N SER A 251 -25.43 -4.02 13.77
CA SER A 251 -25.84 -3.85 12.38
C SER A 251 -24.83 -2.98 11.67
N THR A 252 -24.49 -3.30 10.42
CA THR A 252 -23.60 -2.47 9.59
C THR A 252 -24.18 -1.09 9.29
N GLU A 253 -25.50 -0.93 9.42
CA GLU A 253 -26.19 0.35 9.29
C GLU A 253 -25.96 1.29 10.48
N ALA A 254 -25.50 0.75 11.62
CA ALA A 254 -25.24 1.53 12.83
C ALA A 254 -24.10 2.54 12.63
N PHE A 255 -23.23 2.37 11.63
CA PHE A 255 -22.11 3.27 11.36
C PHE A 255 -22.07 3.73 9.89
N LYS A 256 -22.21 5.04 9.67
CA LYS A 256 -22.41 5.65 8.36
C LYS A 256 -21.10 6.22 7.82
N SER A 257 -20.41 5.40 7.06
CA SER A 257 -19.28 5.81 6.22
C SER A 257 -19.29 5.15 4.83
N ASN A 258 -18.83 5.89 3.81
CA ASN A 258 -18.58 5.38 2.45
C ASN A 258 -17.19 4.73 2.30
N MET A 259 -16.32 4.87 3.30
CA MET A 259 -14.96 4.33 3.29
C MET A 259 -14.82 3.06 4.11
N VAL A 260 -15.80 2.74 4.98
CA VAL A 260 -15.82 1.49 5.77
C VAL A 260 -16.49 0.39 4.95
N TYR A 261 -15.75 -0.68 4.67
CA TYR A 261 -16.21 -1.81 3.87
C TYR A 261 -16.52 -3.03 4.72
N ALA A 262 -15.80 -3.23 5.83
CA ALA A 262 -15.97 -4.38 6.72
C ALA A 262 -15.92 -3.99 8.20
N PHE A 263 -16.67 -4.74 9.00
CA PHE A 263 -16.67 -4.68 10.45
C PHE A 263 -16.21 -6.02 11.01
N LEU A 264 -15.23 -5.97 11.92
CA LEU A 264 -14.83 -7.11 12.73
C LEU A 264 -15.47 -6.99 14.11
N VAL A 265 -16.50 -7.77 14.38
CA VAL A 265 -17.21 -7.73 15.66
C VAL A 265 -16.58 -8.73 16.61
N VAL A 266 -16.14 -8.26 17.77
CA VAL A 266 -15.49 -9.03 18.82
C VAL A 266 -16.31 -8.90 20.09
N GLN A 267 -16.70 -10.04 20.66
CA GLN A 267 -17.42 -10.10 21.93
C GLN A 267 -16.62 -10.95 22.92
N ASN A 268 -16.52 -10.50 24.17
CA ASN A 268 -16.02 -11.32 25.25
C ASN A 268 -17.05 -12.39 25.61
N VAL A 269 -16.62 -13.64 25.73
CA VAL A 269 -17.46 -14.75 26.21
C VAL A 269 -16.72 -15.41 27.37
N GLN A 270 -17.36 -15.45 28.54
CA GLN A 270 -16.86 -16.24 29.66
C GLN A 270 -16.85 -17.72 29.27
N SER A 271 -15.76 -18.43 29.56
CA SER A 271 -15.70 -19.87 29.31
C SER A 271 -16.66 -20.58 30.27
N GLU A 272 -17.47 -21.49 29.72
CA GLU A 272 -18.41 -22.33 30.50
C GLU A 272 -17.68 -23.28 31.48
N PHE A 273 -16.39 -23.51 31.27
CA PHE A 273 -15.59 -24.49 32.01
C PHE A 273 -14.52 -23.88 32.93
N ASP A 274 -14.20 -22.59 32.78
CA ASP A 274 -13.15 -21.93 33.54
C ASP A 274 -13.37 -20.41 33.57
N GLU A 275 -13.85 -19.89 34.71
CA GLU A 275 -14.12 -18.46 34.93
C GLU A 275 -12.88 -17.58 34.75
N GLN A 276 -11.66 -18.13 34.84
CA GLN A 276 -10.41 -17.39 34.65
C GLN A 276 -9.98 -17.31 33.17
N ASN A 277 -10.58 -18.12 32.30
CA ASN A 277 -10.23 -18.17 30.89
C ASN A 277 -11.19 -17.33 30.04
N VAL A 278 -10.73 -16.14 29.68
CA VAL A 278 -11.39 -15.25 28.72
C VAL A 278 -11.32 -15.84 27.30
N GLN A 279 -12.48 -16.01 26.67
CA GLN A 279 -12.59 -16.32 25.25
C GLN A 279 -13.17 -15.14 24.49
N TYR A 280 -12.79 -15.03 23.22
CA TYR A 280 -13.37 -14.05 22.31
C TYR A 280 -14.17 -14.77 21.24
N LYS A 281 -15.40 -14.30 21.03
CA LYS A 281 -16.24 -14.65 19.89
C LYS A 281 -16.03 -13.60 18.81
N VAL A 282 -15.75 -14.05 17.59
CA VAL A 282 -15.49 -13.16 16.45
C VAL A 282 -16.51 -13.41 15.35
N SER A 283 -17.01 -12.34 14.74
CA SER A 283 -17.78 -12.37 13.51
C SER A 283 -17.38 -11.21 12.60
N VAL A 284 -17.66 -11.35 11.30
CA VAL A 284 -17.42 -10.30 10.31
C VAL A 284 -18.71 -9.93 9.60
N ALA A 285 -18.89 -8.63 9.39
CA ALA A 285 -20.00 -8.09 8.62
C ALA A 285 -19.48 -7.13 7.55
N PHE A 286 -19.89 -7.33 6.30
CA PHE A 286 -19.53 -6.46 5.17
C PHE A 286 -20.65 -5.46 4.89
N LYS A 287 -20.31 -4.21 4.56
CA LYS A 287 -21.27 -3.14 4.28
C LYS A 287 -21.78 -3.16 2.83
N ASN A 288 -20.88 -3.43 1.89
CA ASN A 288 -21.17 -3.52 0.46
C ASN A 288 -20.80 -4.91 -0.06
N PHE A 289 -21.29 -5.27 -1.25
CA PHE A 289 -20.84 -6.48 -1.93
C PHE A 289 -19.34 -6.39 -2.21
N VAL A 290 -18.57 -7.26 -1.57
CA VAL A 290 -17.16 -7.46 -1.88
C VAL A 290 -17.11 -8.66 -2.83
N GLU A 291 -16.75 -8.40 -4.09
CA GLU A 291 -16.43 -9.44 -5.07
C GLU A 291 -15.32 -10.32 -4.48
N ASP A 292 -15.43 -11.65 -4.66
CA ASP A 292 -14.62 -12.65 -3.98
C ASP A 292 -14.69 -12.57 -2.45
N GLN A 293 -15.86 -12.93 -1.89
CA GLN A 293 -15.96 -13.44 -0.52
C GLN A 293 -15.23 -14.80 -0.37
N ASP A 294 -13.98 -14.89 -0.87
CA ASP A 294 -13.11 -16.06 -1.01
C ASP A 294 -13.54 -17.21 -0.10
N PHE A 295 -13.62 -18.44 -0.61
CA PHE A 295 -13.93 -19.65 0.16
C PHE A 295 -13.18 -19.73 1.52
N TYR A 296 -11.95 -19.20 1.59
CA TYR A 296 -11.12 -19.06 2.79
C TYR A 296 -11.58 -18.02 3.82
N VAL A 297 -12.20 -16.92 3.36
CA VAL A 297 -12.91 -15.95 4.19
C VAL A 297 -14.02 -16.74 4.89
N GLN A 298 -14.92 -17.41 4.18
CA GLN A 298 -15.99 -18.18 4.83
C GLN A 298 -15.50 -19.30 5.79
N GLU A 299 -14.37 -19.94 5.51
CA GLU A 299 -13.77 -20.97 6.36
C GLU A 299 -13.15 -20.39 7.66
N MET A 300 -12.38 -19.29 7.57
CA MET A 300 -11.86 -18.55 8.74
C MET A 300 -12.95 -17.77 9.50
N PHE A 301 -14.02 -17.36 8.82
CA PHE A 301 -15.17 -16.61 9.35
C PHE A 301 -16.37 -17.51 9.67
N SER A 302 -16.17 -18.81 9.84
CA SER A 302 -17.20 -19.69 10.41
C SER A 302 -17.68 -19.06 11.72
N GLN A 303 -18.96 -18.66 11.72
CA GLN A 303 -19.49 -17.72 12.70
C GLN A 303 -19.28 -18.24 14.11
N GLY A 304 -18.59 -17.45 14.94
CA GLY A 304 -18.50 -17.72 16.37
C GLY A 304 -17.35 -18.63 16.82
N ALA A 305 -16.21 -18.60 16.11
CA ALA A 305 -14.96 -19.13 16.64
C ALA A 305 -14.70 -18.51 18.02
N LYS A 306 -14.78 -19.34 19.07
CA LYS A 306 -14.37 -19.01 20.43
C LYS A 306 -12.89 -19.37 20.56
N MET A 307 -12.06 -18.42 20.93
CA MET A 307 -10.61 -18.67 21.03
C MET A 307 -10.01 -18.10 22.32
N PRO A 308 -9.04 -18.81 22.93
CA PRO A 308 -8.35 -18.33 24.13
C PRO A 308 -7.55 -17.05 23.86
N LYS A 309 -7.47 -16.18 24.88
CA LYS A 309 -6.69 -14.92 24.84
C LYS A 309 -5.24 -15.09 24.34
N LYS A 310 -4.55 -16.16 24.76
CA LYS A 310 -3.14 -16.43 24.40
C LYS A 310 -2.92 -16.58 22.89
N ASP A 311 -3.91 -17.13 22.18
CA ASP A 311 -3.82 -17.40 20.73
C ASP A 311 -4.48 -16.26 19.92
N PHE A 312 -5.24 -15.40 20.59
CA PHE A 312 -6.08 -14.38 19.96
C PHE A 312 -5.31 -13.24 19.31
N SER A 313 -4.19 -12.79 19.89
CA SER A 313 -3.41 -11.67 19.36
C SER A 313 -2.83 -11.94 17.97
N GLU A 314 -2.39 -13.18 17.69
CA GLU A 314 -1.84 -13.53 16.38
C GLU A 314 -2.95 -13.72 15.34
N TYR A 315 -4.04 -14.36 15.74
CA TYR A 315 -5.21 -14.55 14.88
C TYR A 315 -5.82 -13.22 14.45
N ILE A 316 -6.12 -12.29 15.38
CA ILE A 316 -6.76 -11.02 15.03
C ILE A 316 -5.86 -10.17 14.13
N PHE A 317 -4.54 -10.21 14.35
CA PHE A 317 -3.56 -9.56 13.48
C PHE A 317 -3.65 -10.06 12.04
N LYS A 318 -3.58 -11.39 11.84
CA LYS A 318 -3.70 -12.01 10.50
C LYS A 318 -5.05 -11.70 9.87
N LEU A 319 -6.12 -11.75 10.66
CA LEU A 319 -7.48 -11.51 10.22
C LEU A 319 -7.68 -10.09 9.70
N LEU A 320 -7.17 -9.08 10.43
CA LEU A 320 -7.26 -7.68 10.04
C LEU A 320 -6.48 -7.39 8.75
N LEU A 321 -5.26 -7.94 8.61
CA LEU A 321 -4.50 -7.81 7.37
C LEU A 321 -5.23 -8.47 6.19
N LYS A 322 -5.86 -9.62 6.42
CA LYS A 322 -6.65 -10.29 5.38
C LYS A 322 -7.90 -9.50 5.00
N LEU A 323 -8.62 -8.95 5.98
CA LEU A 323 -9.77 -8.08 5.72
C LEU A 323 -9.37 -6.84 4.94
N LYS A 324 -8.24 -6.21 5.27
CA LYS A 324 -7.67 -5.11 4.48
C LYS A 324 -7.46 -5.53 3.02
N GLU A 325 -6.83 -6.68 2.79
CA GLU A 325 -6.60 -7.20 1.44
C GLU A 325 -7.91 -7.39 0.66
N VAL A 326 -8.92 -8.01 1.30
CA VAL A 326 -10.25 -8.25 0.73
C VAL A 326 -10.95 -6.94 0.37
N CYS A 327 -10.95 -5.96 1.29
CA CYS A 327 -11.49 -4.63 1.00
C CYS A 327 -10.76 -3.97 -0.18
N TRP A 328 -9.43 -4.13 -0.28
CA TRP A 328 -8.64 -3.56 -1.37
C TRP A 328 -8.95 -4.14 -2.75
N ARG A 329 -9.34 -5.42 -2.81
CA ARG A 329 -9.77 -6.06 -4.05
C ARG A 329 -11.10 -5.52 -4.56
N SER A 330 -11.95 -4.98 -3.69
CA SER A 330 -13.14 -4.23 -4.11
C SER A 330 -12.69 -2.95 -4.84
N GLY A 331 -13.00 -2.86 -6.14
CA GLY A 331 -12.25 -2.06 -7.13
C GLY A 331 -12.02 -0.58 -6.81
N ASP A 332 -12.86 0.06 -5.99
CA ASP A 332 -12.74 1.47 -5.62
C ASP A 332 -11.43 1.82 -4.90
N LEU A 333 -10.95 0.95 -4.02
CA LEU A 333 -9.71 1.20 -3.27
C LEU A 333 -8.49 1.01 -4.17
N LYS A 334 -8.46 -0.08 -4.96
CA LYS A 334 -7.42 -0.33 -5.97
C LYS A 334 -7.21 0.86 -6.89
N MET A 335 -8.30 1.42 -7.42
CA MET A 335 -8.26 2.60 -8.28
C MET A 335 -7.64 3.83 -7.60
N LYS A 336 -7.80 4.01 -6.29
CA LYS A 336 -7.19 5.15 -5.56
C LYS A 336 -5.66 5.05 -5.52
N LEU A 337 -5.10 3.86 -5.29
CA LEU A 337 -3.64 3.67 -5.31
C LEU A 337 -3.09 3.89 -6.72
N GLU A 338 -3.76 3.35 -7.73
CA GLU A 338 -3.39 3.52 -9.13
C GLU A 338 -3.41 5.00 -9.53
N ARG A 339 -4.45 5.76 -9.14
CA ARG A 339 -4.51 7.21 -9.36
C ARG A 339 -3.39 7.96 -8.65
N LEU A 340 -3.05 7.59 -7.42
CA LEU A 340 -1.94 8.22 -6.69
C LEU A 340 -0.60 8.01 -7.43
N LYS A 341 -0.35 6.78 -7.89
CA LYS A 341 0.82 6.46 -8.71
C LYS A 341 0.80 7.26 -10.02
N GLN A 342 -0.31 7.28 -10.74
CA GLN A 342 -0.46 8.07 -11.96
C GLN A 342 -0.18 9.56 -11.76
N LEU A 343 -0.66 10.16 -10.67
CA LEU A 343 -0.38 11.56 -10.35
C LEU A 343 1.12 11.82 -10.18
N LYS A 344 1.85 10.92 -9.51
CA LYS A 344 3.31 11.04 -9.34
C LYS A 344 4.07 10.88 -10.66
N ILE A 345 3.63 9.96 -11.52
CA ILE A 345 4.20 9.79 -12.87
C ILE A 345 3.95 11.05 -13.71
N ASN A 346 2.73 11.58 -13.69
CA ASN A 346 2.38 12.79 -14.45
C ASN A 346 3.15 14.02 -13.97
N GLN A 347 3.32 14.19 -12.65
CA GLN A 347 4.15 15.25 -12.09
C GLN A 347 5.60 15.15 -12.57
N PHE A 348 6.14 13.94 -12.60
CA PHE A 348 7.49 13.68 -13.12
C PHE A 348 7.60 14.04 -14.61
N ILE A 349 6.66 13.57 -15.44
CA ILE A 349 6.64 13.85 -16.88
C ILE A 349 6.49 15.35 -17.18
N GLN A 350 5.74 16.10 -16.38
CA GLN A 350 5.58 17.54 -16.57
C GLN A 350 6.81 18.36 -16.14
N SER A 351 7.65 17.79 -15.28
CA SER A 351 8.80 18.49 -14.68
C SER A 351 10.10 18.42 -15.50
N GLY A 352 10.18 17.52 -16.48
CA GLY A 352 11.34 17.30 -17.36
C GLY A 352 10.96 17.31 -18.82
#